data_AF-A0A9D0AAP1-F1
#
_entry.id   AF-A0A9D0AAP1-F1
#
_cell.length_a   1.000
_cell.length_b   1.000
_cell.length_c   1.000
_cell.angle_alpha   90.00
_cell.angle_beta   90.00
_cell.angle_gamma   90.00
#
_symmetry.space_group_name_H-M   'P 1'
#
loop_
_entity.id
_entity.type
_entity.pdbx_description
1 polymer ?
#
loop_
_entity_poly.entity_id
_entity_poly.type
_entity_poly.pdbx_seq_one_letter_code
_entity_poly.pdbx_strand_id
1 'polypeptide(L)' 'MSKKSVEDLLIAGGEDKHVREKYNEPATMEEFIIMAKADGYDFTVEELAEVLRESGDVFDKHGNPPKRSIWWT' A
#
# COMPACT_ATOMS: atom_id res chain seq x y z
N MET A 1 5.43 -10.96 -9.13
CA MET A 1 4.12 -11.26 -8.50
C MET A 1 4.33 -12.06 -7.22
N SER A 2 4.42 -11.39 -6.06
CA SER A 2 4.46 -12.11 -4.79
C SER A 2 3.84 -11.28 -3.69
N LYS A 3 3.06 -11.91 -2.80
CA LYS A 3 2.56 -11.29 -1.55
C LYS A 3 3.68 -10.58 -0.78
N LYS A 4 4.89 -11.13 -0.82
CA LYS A 4 6.10 -10.51 -0.27
C LYS A 4 6.33 -9.08 -0.77
N SER A 5 6.07 -8.79 -2.04
CA SER A 5 6.20 -7.42 -2.59
C SER A 5 5.15 -6.46 -2.03
N VAL A 6 3.96 -6.96 -1.66
CA VAL A 6 2.97 -6.17 -0.93
C VAL A 6 3.49 -5.87 0.47
N GLU A 7 3.89 -6.90 1.21
CA GLU A 7 4.41 -6.79 2.59
C GLU A 7 5.62 -5.84 2.65
N ASP A 8 6.58 -6.00 1.73
CA ASP A 8 7.77 -5.15 1.64
C ASP A 8 7.39 -3.67 1.42
N LEU A 9 6.34 -3.38 0.63
CA LEU A 9 5.84 -2.01 0.44
C LEU A 9 5.11 -1.48 1.69
N LEU A 10 4.27 -2.30 2.34
CA LEU A 10 3.54 -1.91 3.55
C LEU A 10 4.51 -1.61 4.71
N ILE A 11 5.57 -2.41 4.84
CA ILE A 11 6.68 -2.19 5.78
C ILE A 11 7.44 -0.91 5.42
N ALA A 12 7.84 -0.75 4.14
CA ALA A 12 8.55 0.45 3.70
C ALA A 12 7.75 1.74 3.96
N GLY A 13 6.43 1.73 3.80
CA GLY A 13 5.58 2.87 4.14
C GLY A 13 5.38 3.10 5.64
N GLY A 14 5.54 2.08 6.48
CA GLY A 14 5.56 2.26 7.93
C GLY A 14 6.89 2.81 8.44
N GLU A 15 8.00 2.38 7.85
CA GLU A 15 9.36 2.84 8.19
C GLU A 15 9.70 4.22 7.60
N ASP A 16 9.30 4.51 6.36
CA ASP A 16 9.59 5.77 5.66
C ASP A 16 8.33 6.61 5.42
N LYS A 17 8.33 7.82 5.99
CA LYS A 17 7.26 8.80 5.83
C LYS A 17 7.09 9.24 4.37
N HIS A 18 8.16 9.36 3.58
CA HIS A 18 8.06 9.80 2.18
C HIS A 18 7.38 8.75 1.31
N VAL A 19 7.71 7.47 1.53
CA VAL A 19 7.00 6.34 0.90
C VAL A 19 5.53 6.40 1.29
N ARG A 20 5.24 6.54 2.58
CA ARG A 20 3.86 6.67 3.07
C ARG A 20 3.06 7.78 2.41
N GLU A 21 3.63 8.99 2.34
CA GLU A 21 2.97 10.15 1.76
C GLU A 21 2.72 9.95 0.27
N LYS A 22 3.73 9.47 -0.48
CA LYS A 22 3.59 9.12 -1.91
C LYS A 22 2.44 8.15 -2.15
N TYR A 23 2.36 7.08 -1.38
CA TYR A 23 1.36 6.03 -1.58
C TYR A 23 0.00 6.29 -0.90
N ASN A 24 -0.14 7.40 -0.17
CA ASN A 24 -1.45 7.91 0.26
C ASN A 24 -2.14 8.77 -0.82
N GLU A 25 -1.40 9.22 -1.84
CA GLU A 25 -1.95 10.02 -2.96
C GLU A 25 -2.96 9.24 -3.84
N PRO A 26 -2.68 7.99 -4.30
CA PRO A 26 -3.59 7.22 -5.15
C PRO A 26 -4.98 7.07 -4.56
N ALA A 27 -6.01 7.44 -5.31
CA ALA A 27 -7.39 7.28 -4.88
C ALA A 27 -7.80 5.80 -4.90
N THR A 28 -7.37 5.07 -5.93
CA THR A 28 -7.77 3.67 -6.13
C THR A 28 -6.61 2.68 -5.92
N MET A 29 -6.95 1.39 -5.80
CA MET A 29 -5.95 0.32 -5.67
C MET A 29 -5.15 0.16 -6.97
N GLU A 30 -5.78 0.37 -8.12
CA GLU A 30 -5.14 0.27 -9.43
C GLU A 30 -4.05 1.34 -9.58
N GLU A 31 -4.34 2.59 -9.23
CA GLU A 31 -3.35 3.67 -9.21
C GLU A 31 -2.19 3.35 -8.25
N PHE A 32 -2.51 2.84 -7.07
CA PHE A 32 -1.52 2.42 -6.07
C PHE A 32 -0.56 1.37 -6.62
N ILE A 33 -1.09 0.37 -7.33
CA ILE A 33 -0.30 -0.71 -7.93
C ILE A 33 0.51 -0.22 -9.12
N ILE A 34 -0.04 0.66 -9.96
CA ILE A 34 0.70 1.24 -11.09
C ILE A 34 1.96 1.96 -10.58
N MET A 35 1.83 2.73 -9.49
CA MET A 35 2.99 3.38 -8.87
C MET A 35 3.93 2.37 -8.22
N ALA A 36 3.38 1.36 -7.51
CA ALA A 36 4.17 0.30 -6.88
C ALA A 36 5.05 -0.42 -7.89
N LYS A 37 4.47 -0.78 -9.06
CA LYS A 37 5.18 -1.41 -10.16
C LYS A 37 6.27 -0.53 -10.74
N ALA A 38 6.03 0.78 -10.85
CA ALA A 38 7.04 1.73 -11.31
C ALA A 38 8.24 1.82 -10.36
N ASP A 39 8.01 1.62 -9.05
CA ASP A 39 9.06 1.59 -8.03
C ASP A 39 9.71 0.21 -7.84
N GLY A 40 9.25 -0.82 -8.57
CA GLY A 40 9.79 -2.19 -8.52
C GLY A 40 9.03 -3.16 -7.64
N TYR A 41 7.91 -2.75 -7.04
CA TYR A 41 7.01 -3.64 -6.30
C TYR A 41 5.94 -4.22 -7.25
N ASP A 42 6.03 -5.53 -7.51
CA ASP A 42 5.18 -6.17 -8.53
C ASP A 42 4.14 -7.11 -7.91
N PHE A 43 2.92 -6.58 -7.74
CA PHE A 43 1.74 -7.30 -7.23
C PHE A 43 0.42 -6.84 -7.89
N THR A 44 -0.67 -7.56 -7.65
CA THR A 44 -2.03 -7.26 -8.17
C THR A 44 -2.98 -6.71 -7.09
N VAL A 45 -4.17 -6.27 -7.51
CA VAL A 45 -5.24 -5.78 -6.63
C VAL A 45 -5.69 -6.89 -5.69
N GLU A 46 -5.81 -8.11 -6.21
CA GLU A 46 -6.22 -9.29 -5.47
C GLU A 46 -5.19 -9.64 -4.39
N GLU A 47 -3.89 -9.58 -4.71
CA GLU A 47 -2.81 -9.83 -3.74
C GLU A 47 -2.80 -8.76 -2.63
N LEU A 48 -2.96 -7.47 -2.98
CA LEU A 48 -3.09 -6.39 -2.00
C LEU A 48 -4.31 -6.61 -1.10
N ALA A 49 -5.47 -6.86 -1.70
CA ALA A 49 -6.71 -7.08 -0.96
C ALA A 49 -6.63 -8.32 -0.06
N GLU A 50 -5.95 -9.39 -0.51
CA GLU A 50 -5.74 -10.59 0.29
C GLU A 50 -4.85 -10.31 1.50
N VAL A 51 -3.72 -9.62 1.32
CA VAL A 51 -2.80 -9.27 2.40
C VAL A 51 -3.48 -8.36 3.44
N LEU A 52 -4.20 -7.33 2.99
CA LEU A 52 -4.95 -6.45 3.89
C LEU A 52 -6.05 -7.21 4.64
N ARG A 53 -6.75 -8.14 3.98
CA ARG A 53 -7.76 -8.98 4.63
C ARG A 53 -7.14 -9.93 5.65
N GLU A 54 -5.96 -10.47 5.40
CA GLU A 54 -5.23 -11.34 6.32
C GLU A 54 -4.74 -10.58 7.57
N SER A 55 -4.32 -9.32 7.42
CA SER A 55 -3.92 -8.46 8.54
C SER A 55 -5.09 -7.78 9.27
N GLY A 56 -6.28 -7.78 8.67
CA GLY A 56 -7.45 -7.05 9.18
C GLY A 56 -7.43 -5.56 8.84
N ASP A 57 -6.59 -5.15 7.91
CA ASP A 57 -6.51 -3.78 7.41
C ASP A 57 -7.53 -3.51 6.30
N VAL A 58 -7.83 -2.22 6.10
CA VAL A 58 -8.76 -1.77 5.07
C VAL A 58 -8.07 -0.68 4.24
N PHE A 59 -8.20 -0.79 2.92
CA PHE A 59 -7.67 0.20 1.97
C PHE A 59 -8.53 1.48 1.93
N ASP A 60 -8.78 2.07 3.09
CA ASP A 60 -9.55 3.31 3.23
C ASP A 60 -8.66 4.51 3.48
N LYS A 61 -9.09 5.65 2.94
CA LYS A 61 -8.50 6.96 3.22
C LYS A 61 -9.27 7.66 4.34
N HIS A 62 -8.53 8.30 5.24
CA HIS A 62 -9.10 9.13 6.29
C HIS A 62 -8.23 10.37 6.55
N GLY A 63 -8.83 11.41 7.14
CA GLY A 63 -8.14 12.65 7.51
C GLY A 63 -7.89 13.62 6.35
N ASN A 64 -7.37 14.81 6.70
CA ASN A 64 -6.93 15.85 5.77
C ASN A 64 -5.58 16.43 6.28
N PRO A 65 -4.43 16.14 5.65
CA PRO A 65 -4.25 15.42 4.38
C PRO A 65 -4.59 13.91 4.47
N PRO A 66 -4.92 13.26 3.34
CA PRO A 66 -5.36 11.86 3.31
C PRO A 66 -4.29 10.91 3.84
N LYS A 67 -4.70 9.97 4.67
CA LYS A 67 -3.87 8.92 5.26
C LYS A 67 -4.57 7.57 5.15
N ARG A 68 -3.77 6.49 5.16
CA ARG A 68 -4.23 5.10 5.21
C ARG A 68 -3.66 4.43 6.47
N SER A 69 -4.40 3.48 7.05
CA SER A 69 -3.97 2.68 8.20
C SER A 69 -3.57 1.27 7.76
N ILE A 70 -2.74 1.19 6.72
CA ILE A 70 -2.27 -0.08 6.13
C ILE A 70 -0.76 -0.27 6.32
N TRP A 71 -0.10 0.66 7.01
CA TRP A 71 1.36 0.74 7.10
C TRP A 71 1.87 -0.04 8.30
N TRP A 72 2.85 -0.91 8.08
CA TRP A 72 3.37 -1.83 9.10
C TRP A 72 4.78 -1.44 9.54
N THR A 73 5.11 -1.71 10.80
CA THR A 73 6.44 -1.47 11.40
C THR A 73 6.89 -2.71 12.15
#